data_AF-A0A536RRN7-F1
#
_entry.id   AF-A0A536RRN7-F1
#
_cell.length_a   1.000
_cell.length_b   1.000
_cell.length_c   1.000
_cell.angle_alpha   90.00
_cell.angle_beta   90.00
_cell.angle_gamma   90.00
#
_symmetry.space_group_name_H-M   'P 1'
#
loop_
_entity.id
_entity.type
_entity.pdbx_description
1 polymer ?
#
loop_
_entity_poly.entity_id
_entity_poly.type
_entity_poly.pdbx_seq_one_letter_code
_entity_poly.pdbx_strand_id
1 'polypeptide(L)' 'MATLHLQAIAAGPAEAAHSGIRELVNLALVTPGCIRLEVGEPNFSTPSHIVEAAVEFARKGAVK' A
#
# COMPACT_ATOMS: atom_id res chain seq x y z
N MET A 1 -12.62 17.15 29.49
CA MET A 1 -12.10 16.81 28.15
C MET A 1 -10.58 16.83 28.24
N ALA A 2 -9.92 15.68 28.08
CA ALA A 2 -8.47 15.60 28.17
C ALA A 2 -7.83 16.03 26.86
N THR A 3 -6.95 17.03 26.90
CA THR A 3 -6.18 17.50 25.75
C THR A 3 -4.99 16.59 25.56
N LEU A 4 -4.96 15.77 24.50
CA LEU A 4 -3.78 15.00 24.14
C LEU A 4 -2.74 15.94 23.51
N HIS A 5 -1.56 16.03 24.13
CA HIS A 5 -0.38 16.62 23.49
C HIS A 5 0.18 15.63 22.48
N LEU A 6 -0.21 15.78 21.22
CA LEU A 6 0.45 15.10 20.11
C LEU A 6 1.80 15.77 19.86
N GLN A 7 2.87 14.99 19.76
CA GLN A 7 4.17 15.52 19.35
C GLN A 7 4.06 16.10 17.94
N ALA A 8 4.71 17.24 17.70
CA ALA A 8 4.78 17.83 16.37
C ALA A 8 5.48 16.85 15.41
N ILE A 9 4.84 16.55 14.29
CA ILE A 9 5.47 15.85 13.18
C ILE A 9 6.49 16.78 12.50
N ALA A 10 7.51 16.21 11.86
CA ALA A 10 8.49 16.99 11.10
C ALA A 10 7.80 17.79 9.96
N ALA A 11 8.37 18.96 9.61
CA ALA A 11 7.77 19.88 8.63
C ALA A 11 7.48 19.22 7.27
N GLY A 12 8.38 18.37 6.76
CA GLY A 12 8.20 17.71 5.47
C GLY A 12 6.89 16.90 5.36
N PRO A 13 6.65 15.91 6.23
CA PRO A 13 5.36 15.21 6.27
C PRO A 13 4.15 16.12 6.55
N ALA A 14 4.32 17.20 7.31
CA ALA A 14 3.24 18.14 7.61
C ALA A 14 2.79 18.96 6.39
N GLU A 15 3.72 19.24 5.48
CA GLU A 15 3.52 20.03 4.26
C GLU A 15 3.22 19.17 3.02
N ALA A 16 3.29 17.85 3.15
CA ALA A 16 3.04 16.93 2.05
C ALA A 16 1.60 17.09 1.53
N ALA A 17 1.48 17.39 0.23
CA ALA A 17 0.18 17.51 -0.42
C ALA A 17 -0.59 16.19 -0.38
N HIS A 18 -1.91 16.28 -0.31
CA HIS A 18 -2.78 15.12 -0.47
C HIS A 18 -2.60 14.49 -1.86
N SER A 19 -2.69 13.16 -1.91
CA SER A 19 -2.55 12.40 -3.15
C SER A 19 -3.88 12.38 -3.91
N GLY A 20 -3.93 13.00 -5.10
CA GLY A 20 -5.10 12.91 -5.98
C GLY A 20 -5.41 11.47 -6.44
N ILE A 21 -4.40 10.60 -6.52
CA ILE A 21 -4.60 9.16 -6.76
C ILE A 21 -5.39 8.55 -5.61
N ARG A 22 -5.06 8.88 -4.36
CA ARG A 22 -5.79 8.39 -3.19
C ARG A 22 -7.25 8.87 -3.22
N GLU A 23 -7.49 10.12 -3.59
CA GLU A 23 -8.84 10.69 -3.71
C GLU A 23 -9.66 9.93 -4.78
N LEU A 24 -9.09 9.73 -5.97
CA LEU A 24 -9.74 8.99 -7.05
C LEU A 24 -10.04 7.53 -6.66
N VAL A 25 -9.08 6.82 -6.06
CA VAL A 25 -9.26 5.45 -5.59
C VAL A 25 -10.38 5.37 -4.56
N ASN A 26 -10.42 6.30 -3.60
CA ASN A 26 -11.46 6.32 -2.56
C ASN A 26 -12.86 6.50 -3.17
N LEU A 27 -13.01 7.36 -4.19
CA LEU A 27 -14.27 7.55 -4.90
C LEU A 27 -14.66 6.31 -5.72
N ALA A 28 -13.70 5.70 -6.42
CA ALA A 28 -13.95 4.52 -7.23
C ALA A 28 -14.41 3.31 -6.38
N LEU A 29 -13.86 3.15 -5.17
CA LEU A 29 -14.22 2.06 -4.25
C LEU A 29 -15.70 2.08 -3.81
N VAL A 30 -16.33 3.25 -3.77
CA VAL A 30 -17.74 3.40 -3.37
C VAL A 30 -18.70 3.62 -4.54
N THR A 31 -18.20 3.58 -5.78
CA THR A 31 -18.99 3.81 -6.99
C THR A 31 -19.31 2.48 -7.68
N PRO A 32 -20.55 1.94 -7.58
CA PRO A 32 -20.90 0.67 -8.20
C PRO A 32 -20.70 0.69 -9.72
N GLY A 33 -20.11 -0.37 -10.27
CA GLY A 33 -19.87 -0.51 -11.71
C GLY A 33 -18.72 0.35 -12.26
N CYS A 34 -17.95 1.04 -11.42
CA CYS A 34 -16.78 1.79 -11.84
C CYS A 34 -15.68 0.84 -12.38
N ILE A 35 -15.20 1.07 -13.61
CA ILE A 35 -14.01 0.42 -14.15
C ILE A 35 -12.78 1.17 -13.65
N ARG A 36 -11.88 0.44 -12.98
CA ARG A 36 -10.70 0.99 -12.31
C ARG A 36 -9.45 0.76 -13.17
N LEU A 37 -8.86 1.85 -13.66
CA LEU A 37 -7.69 1.85 -14.54
C LEU A 37 -6.46 2.52 -13.88
N GLU A 38 -6.59 2.95 -12.63
CA GLU A 38 -5.54 3.62 -11.85
C GLU A 38 -4.58 2.64 -11.15
N VAL A 39 -4.86 1.34 -11.23
CA VAL A 39 -4.06 0.29 -10.60
C VAL A 39 -2.68 0.23 -11.26
N GLY A 40 -1.64 0.61 -10.51
CA GLY A 40 -0.25 0.62 -10.98
C GLY A 40 0.52 -0.68 -10.75
N GLU A 41 -0.15 -1.76 -10.30
CA GLU A 41 0.46 -3.07 -10.06
C GLU A 41 0.08 -4.08 -11.15
N PRO A 42 0.92 -5.12 -11.38
CA PRO A 42 0.56 -6.21 -12.28
C PRO A 42 -0.75 -6.91 -11.90
N ASN A 43 -1.53 -7.28 -12.90
CA ASN A 43 -2.79 -8.03 -12.71
C ASN A 43 -2.61 -9.56 -12.75
N PHE A 44 -1.37 -10.04 -12.78
CA PHE A 44 -1.02 -11.46 -12.77
C PHE A 44 -0.33 -11.82 -11.45
N SER A 45 -0.50 -13.07 -11.02
CA SER A 45 0.17 -13.59 -9.83
C SER A 45 1.67 -13.73 -10.04
N THR A 46 2.43 -13.67 -8.95
CA THR A 46 3.85 -14.02 -8.96
C THR A 46 4.05 -15.43 -9.53
N PRO A 47 4.97 -15.64 -10.49
CA PRO A 47 5.26 -16.96 -11.06
C PRO A 47 5.58 -18.04 -10.01
N SER A 48 5.12 -19.27 -10.23
CA SER A 48 5.21 -20.37 -9.24
C SER A 48 6.63 -20.66 -8.76
N HIS A 49 7.59 -20.72 -9.68
CA HIS A 49 8.99 -21.00 -9.35
C HIS A 49 9.60 -19.95 -8.41
N ILE A 50 9.14 -18.70 -8.45
CA ILE A 50 9.59 -17.63 -7.53
C ILE A 50 9.00 -17.86 -6.14
N VAL A 51 7.71 -18.20 -6.08
CA VAL A 51 7.03 -18.52 -4.82
C VAL A 51 7.65 -19.76 -4.16
N GLU A 52 7.93 -20.80 -4.94
CA GLU A 52 8.59 -22.04 -4.48
C GLU A 52 9.97 -21.75 -3.89
N ALA A 53 10.78 -20.94 -4.57
CA ALA A 53 12.09 -20.52 -4.07
C ALA A 53 11.99 -19.73 -2.75
N ALA A 54 11.01 -18.83 -2.63
CA ALA A 54 10.78 -18.06 -1.40
C ALA A 54 10.37 -18.97 -0.22
N VAL A 55 9.52 -19.98 -0.48
CA VAL A 55 9.12 -20.98 0.52
C VAL A 55 10.31 -21.83 0.95
N GLU A 56 11.13 -22.29 0.00
CA GLU A 56 12.33 -23.06 0.31
C GLU A 56 13.31 -22.26 1.17
N PHE A 57 13.55 -21.00 0.82
CA PHE A 57 14.40 -20.09 1.57
C PHE A 57 13.92 -19.92 3.02
N ALA A 58 12.62 -19.67 3.21
CA ALA A 58 12.01 -19.53 4.53
C ALA A 58 12.16 -20.82 5.37
N ARG A 59 11.94 -21.99 4.76
CA ARG A 59 12.09 -23.30 5.43
C ARG A 59 13.52 -23.60 5.88
N LYS A 60 14.51 -23.18 5.10
CA LYS A 60 15.94 -23.37 5.45
C LYS A 60 16.40 -22.47 6.61
N GLY A 61 15.55 -21.57 7.10
CA GLY A 61 15.90 -20.63 8.17
C GLY A 61 16.97 -19.62 7.74
N ALA A 62 17.14 -19.41 6.43
CA ALA A 62 18.18 -18.55 5.87
C ALA A 62 17.82 -17.06 5.97
N VAL A 63 17.21 -16.60 7.06
CA VAL A 63 16.90 -15.18 7.25
C VAL A 63 18.20 -14.46 7.61
N LYS A 64 18.61 -13.48 6.80
CA LYS A 64 19.68 -12.54 7.15
C LYS A 64 19.15 -11.41 7.99
#